data_AF-A0A4Q5QX42-F1
#
_entry.id   AF-A0A4Q5QX42-F1
#
_cell.length_a   1.000
_cell.length_b   1.000
_cell.length_c   1.000
_cell.angle_alpha   90.00
_cell.angle_beta   90.00
_cell.angle_gamma   90.00
#
_symmetry.space_group_name_H-M   'P 1'
#
loop_
_entity.id
_entity.type
_entity.pdbx_description
1 polymer ?
#
loop_
_entity_poly.entity_id
_entity_poly.type
_entity_poly.pdbx_seq_one_letter_code
_entity_poly.pdbx_strand_id
1 'polypeptide(L)'
;MARSRTRTRLALALLLISAGAREAAAQSLPDLVTTDTLRVCGDPGNMPFSERKEDGFENKIAAIIADELKVKIRYYWLTQGPGFVRNTLGTGLCDIIIGSAAGGELVQHSNPYYRSAYTLVTRTGEFDGVTRLGDPKLKGKAIGVIGGT
;
A
#
# COMPACT_ATOMS: atom_id res chain seq x y z
N MET A 1 2.78 27.83 68.04
CA MET A 1 2.36 26.76 67.10
C MET A 1 2.16 27.18 65.64
N ALA A 2 2.16 28.48 65.27
CA ALA A 2 1.96 28.92 63.88
C ALA A 2 3.18 28.75 62.96
N ARG A 3 4.42 28.86 63.48
CA ARG A 3 5.67 28.79 62.70
C ARG A 3 6.00 27.41 62.11
N SER A 4 5.56 26.30 62.73
CA SER A 4 5.84 24.96 62.20
C SER A 4 4.97 24.65 60.99
N ARG A 5 3.68 25.02 61.02
CA ARG A 5 2.74 24.85 59.90
C ARG A 5 3.19 25.57 58.63
N THR A 6 3.83 26.73 58.76
CA THR A 6 4.35 27.50 57.61
C THR A 6 5.57 26.83 56.98
N ARG A 7 6.46 26.24 57.79
CA ARG A 7 7.65 25.51 57.31
C ARG A 7 7.27 24.20 56.62
N THR A 8 6.26 23.48 57.13
CA THR A 8 5.76 22.25 56.50
C THR A 8 5.10 22.52 55.15
N ARG A 9 4.36 23.62 55.01
CA ARG A 9 3.75 24.04 53.73
C ARG A 9 4.79 24.45 52.68
N LEU A 10 5.87 25.12 53.10
CA LEU A 10 6.96 25.52 52.20
C LEU A 10 7.78 24.32 51.70
N ALA A 11 8.03 23.33 52.58
CA ALA A 11 8.73 22.10 52.22
C ALA A 11 7.92 21.24 51.22
N LEU A 12 6.59 21.18 51.38
CA LEU A 12 5.71 20.45 50.48
C LEU A 12 5.59 21.14 49.09
N ALA A 13 5.60 22.48 49.07
CA ALA A 13 5.64 23.25 47.83
C ALA A 13 6.97 23.09 47.07
N LEU A 14 8.11 23.04 47.76
CA LEU A 14 9.40 22.78 47.13
C LEU A 14 9.49 21.35 46.57
N LEU A 15 8.93 20.36 47.26
CA LEU A 15 8.89 18.96 46.80
C LEU A 15 8.07 18.79 45.51
N LEU A 16 6.98 19.53 45.35
CA LEU A 16 6.16 19.54 44.14
C LEU A 16 6.84 20.23 42.95
N ILE A 17 7.74 21.19 43.20
CA ILE A 17 8.53 21.85 42.14
C ILE A 17 9.72 20.98 41.72
N SER A 18 10.33 20.22 42.64
CA SER A 18 11.38 19.24 42.31
C SER A 18 10.87 17.95 41.65
N ALA A 19 9.56 17.68 41.73
CA ALA A 19 8.89 16.62 40.97
C ALA A 19 8.58 17.03 39.53
N GLY A 20 9.31 18.04 39.02
CA GLY A 20 9.41 18.51 37.65
C GLY A 20 8.34 17.99 36.71
N ALA A 21 7.45 18.89 36.27
CA ALA A 21 6.78 18.75 34.98
C ALA A 21 7.85 18.66 33.89
N ARG A 22 8.46 17.48 33.76
CA ARG A 22 9.14 17.07 32.55
C ARG A 22 8.04 17.05 31.52
N GLU A 23 8.18 17.84 30.46
CA GLU A 23 7.43 17.57 29.25
C GLU A 23 7.56 16.06 29.00
N ALA A 24 6.42 15.39 28.89
CA ALA A 24 6.42 14.03 28.41
C ALA A 24 6.94 14.12 26.98
N ALA A 25 8.26 14.04 26.80
CA ALA A 25 8.86 13.66 25.55
C ALA A 25 8.30 12.27 25.32
N ALA A 26 7.22 12.20 24.54
CA ALA A 26 6.77 10.96 23.96
C ALA A 26 8.03 10.31 23.42
N GLN A 27 8.34 9.11 23.90
CA GLN A 27 9.47 8.36 23.36
C GLN A 27 9.21 8.27 21.86
N SER A 28 9.93 9.07 21.07
CA SER A 28 9.97 8.90 19.63
C SER A 28 10.64 7.56 19.46
N LEU A 29 9.83 6.50 19.40
CA LEU A 29 10.28 5.23 18.84
C LEU A 29 10.96 5.64 17.54
N PRO A 30 12.25 5.32 17.34
CA PRO A 30 12.90 5.62 16.08
C PRO A 30 12.01 5.03 15.00
N ASP A 31 11.44 5.92 14.20
CA ASP A 31 10.59 5.50 13.12
C ASP A 31 11.49 4.73 12.16
N LEU A 32 11.31 3.41 12.09
CA LEU A 32 12.04 2.56 11.16
C LEU A 32 11.60 2.83 9.71
N VAL A 33 10.60 3.69 9.51
CA VAL A 33 10.13 4.13 8.20
C VAL A 33 11.21 4.96 7.52
N THR A 34 11.62 4.48 6.36
CA THR A 34 12.50 5.20 5.45
C THR A 34 11.69 6.33 4.81
N THR A 35 12.08 7.58 5.06
CA THR A 35 11.34 8.76 4.56
C THR A 35 11.90 9.33 3.27
N ASP A 36 13.06 8.86 2.81
CA ASP A 36 13.76 9.37 1.61
C ASP A 36 13.57 8.48 0.36
N THR A 37 12.87 7.35 0.52
CA THR A 37 12.73 6.31 -0.51
C THR A 37 11.34 5.69 -0.48
N LEU A 38 10.63 5.72 -1.60
CA LEU A 38 9.42 4.94 -1.85
C LEU A 38 9.80 3.49 -2.19
N ARG A 39 9.49 2.54 -1.31
CA ARG A 39 9.74 1.11 -1.53
C ARG A 39 8.49 0.45 -2.12
N VAL A 40 8.57 0.00 -3.36
CA VAL A 40 7.44 -0.55 -4.12
C VAL A 40 7.53 -2.07 -4.17
N CYS A 41 6.46 -2.76 -3.81
CA CYS A 41 6.31 -4.19 -4.03
C CYS A 41 5.93 -4.41 -5.51
N GLY A 42 6.77 -5.12 -6.26
CA GLY A 42 6.53 -5.35 -7.69
C GLY A 42 6.82 -6.77 -8.13
N ASP A 43 6.23 -7.19 -9.25
CA ASP A 43 6.59 -8.43 -9.92
C ASP A 43 7.69 -8.16 -10.96
N PRO A 44 8.81 -8.91 -10.96
CA PRO A 44 9.89 -8.70 -11.90
C PRO A 44 9.58 -9.09 -13.36
N GLY A 45 8.46 -9.73 -13.65
CA GLY A 45 8.11 -10.23 -14.99
C GLY A 45 6.61 -10.41 -15.20
N ASN A 46 5.80 -9.41 -14.87
CA ASN A 46 4.34 -9.41 -15.03
C ASN A 46 3.87 -8.30 -15.98
N MET A 47 4.39 -8.30 -17.21
CA MET A 47 3.92 -7.36 -18.21
C MET A 47 2.43 -7.58 -18.53
N PRO A 48 1.66 -6.51 -18.77
CA PRO A 48 2.09 -5.11 -18.94
C PRO A 48 2.19 -4.28 -17.64
N PHE A 49 1.95 -4.89 -16.46
CA PHE A 49 1.86 -4.20 -15.18
C PHE A 49 3.24 -3.72 -14.70
N SER A 50 4.12 -4.68 -14.42
CA SER A 50 5.45 -4.40 -13.91
C SER A 50 6.49 -5.39 -14.42
N GLU A 51 7.72 -4.93 -14.62
CA GLU A 51 8.88 -5.79 -14.80
C GLU A 51 10.16 -5.17 -14.25
N ARG A 52 11.23 -5.97 -14.18
CA ARG A 52 12.54 -5.55 -13.64
C ARG A 52 13.23 -4.44 -14.47
N LYS A 53 12.84 -4.25 -15.72
CA LYS A 53 13.29 -3.13 -16.58
C LYS A 53 12.52 -1.84 -16.35
N GLU A 54 11.46 -1.89 -15.55
CA GLU A 54 10.65 -0.73 -15.15
C GLU A 54 9.88 -0.05 -16.30
N ASP A 55 9.57 -0.76 -17.38
CA ASP A 55 8.82 -0.26 -18.55
C ASP A 55 7.31 -0.60 -18.52
N GLY A 56 6.85 -1.34 -17.52
CA GLY A 56 5.43 -1.60 -17.23
C GLY A 56 4.68 -0.34 -16.82
N PHE A 57 3.35 -0.36 -16.96
CA PHE A 57 2.55 0.84 -16.66
C PHE A 57 2.48 1.15 -15.15
N GLU A 58 2.52 0.13 -14.28
CA GLU A 58 2.56 0.33 -12.82
C GLU A 58 3.93 0.87 -12.38
N ASN A 59 5.01 0.49 -13.08
CA ASN A 59 6.33 1.07 -12.81
C ASN A 59 6.34 2.58 -13.08
N LYS A 60 5.69 3.02 -14.16
CA LYS A 60 5.55 4.45 -14.50
C LYS A 60 4.69 5.20 -13.50
N ILE A 61 3.61 4.59 -13.00
CA ILE A 61 2.79 5.19 -11.92
C ILE A 61 3.63 5.35 -10.66
N ALA A 62 4.41 4.34 -10.29
CA ALA A 62 5.28 4.40 -9.14
C ALA A 62 6.33 5.53 -9.25
N ALA A 63 6.90 5.71 -10.44
CA ALA A 63 7.82 6.81 -10.72
C ALA A 63 7.15 8.19 -10.55
N ILE A 64 5.91 8.36 -11.06
CA ILE A 64 5.14 9.61 -10.87
C ILE A 64 4.93 9.90 -9.37
N ILE A 65 4.60 8.88 -8.58
CA ILE A 65 4.39 9.04 -7.14
C ILE A 65 5.71 9.44 -6.44
N ALA A 66 6.81 8.77 -6.77
CA ALA A 66 8.12 9.09 -6.19
C ALA A 66 8.58 10.51 -6.55
N ASP A 67 8.38 10.92 -7.81
CA ASP A 67 8.71 12.25 -8.29
C ASP A 67 7.87 13.35 -7.62
N GLU A 68 6.60 13.09 -7.37
CA GLU A 68 5.73 14.03 -6.64
C GLU A 68 6.15 14.15 -5.18
N LEU A 69 6.42 13.03 -4.52
CA LEU A 69 6.88 12.97 -3.13
C LEU A 69 8.32 13.46 -2.92
N LYS A 70 9.07 13.69 -4.00
CA LYS A 70 10.50 14.09 -3.97
C LYS A 70 11.39 13.08 -3.26
N VAL A 71 11.11 11.79 -3.44
CA VAL A 71 11.86 10.67 -2.86
C VAL A 71 12.43 9.77 -3.95
N LYS A 72 13.43 8.97 -3.60
CA LYS A 72 13.94 7.93 -4.51
C LYS A 72 12.93 6.79 -4.64
N ILE A 73 13.00 6.01 -5.71
CA ILE A 73 12.24 4.77 -5.85
C ILE A 73 13.14 3.55 -5.69
N ARG A 74 12.64 2.53 -5.00
CA ARG A 74 13.26 1.20 -4.93
C ARG A 74 12.19 0.12 -5.00
N TYR A 75 12.49 -0.97 -5.68
CA TYR A 75 11.58 -2.11 -5.77
C TYR A 75 12.03 -3.27 -4.91
N TYR A 76 11.08 -3.89 -4.22
CA TYR A 76 11.21 -5.26 -3.74
C TYR A 76 10.50 -6.18 -4.74
N TRP A 77 11.28 -7.05 -5.38
CA TRP A 77 10.78 -7.91 -6.45
C TRP A 77 10.38 -9.28 -5.92
N LEU A 78 9.11 -9.65 -6.07
CA LEU A 78 8.60 -10.99 -5.83
C LEU A 78 7.59 -11.33 -6.93
N THR A 79 7.61 -12.55 -7.46
CA THR A 79 6.59 -12.98 -8.42
C THR A 79 5.22 -13.00 -7.73
N GLN A 80 4.23 -12.36 -8.36
CA GLN A 80 2.85 -12.29 -7.90
C GLN A 80 2.21 -13.68 -7.93
N GLY A 81 1.41 -13.94 -6.91
CA GLY A 81 0.76 -15.22 -6.68
C GLY A 81 0.20 -15.29 -5.26
N PRO A 82 -0.28 -16.48 -4.84
CA PRO A 82 -0.77 -16.69 -3.49
C PRO A 82 0.25 -16.23 -2.44
N GLY A 83 -0.17 -15.33 -1.56
CA GLY A 83 0.68 -14.80 -0.49
C GLY A 83 1.59 -13.63 -0.88
N PHE A 84 1.49 -13.05 -2.08
CA PHE A 84 2.29 -11.89 -2.49
C PHE A 84 2.23 -10.76 -1.45
N VAL A 85 1.02 -10.32 -1.05
CA VAL A 85 0.86 -9.28 -0.01
C VAL A 85 1.53 -9.69 1.30
N ARG A 86 1.23 -10.91 1.80
CA ARG A 86 1.76 -11.43 3.07
C ARG A 86 3.29 -11.47 3.09
N ASN A 87 3.91 -11.85 1.98
CA ASN A 87 5.36 -12.06 1.88
C ASN A 87 6.13 -10.82 1.42
N THR A 88 5.45 -9.69 1.16
CA THR A 88 6.06 -8.43 0.71
C THR A 88 5.68 -7.28 1.65
N LEU A 89 4.53 -6.64 1.39
CA LEU A 89 3.98 -5.53 2.18
C LEU A 89 3.74 -5.96 3.64
N GLY A 90 3.18 -7.15 3.86
CA GLY A 90 2.86 -7.68 5.18
C GLY A 90 4.09 -7.99 6.06
N THR A 91 5.27 -8.15 5.47
CA THR A 91 6.56 -8.31 6.18
C THR A 91 7.39 -7.03 6.21
N GLY A 92 6.87 -5.91 5.68
CA GLY A 92 7.55 -4.61 5.68
C GLY A 92 8.76 -4.53 4.74
N LEU A 93 8.86 -5.42 3.75
CA LEU A 93 9.95 -5.41 2.75
C LEU A 93 9.80 -4.27 1.73
N CYS A 94 8.59 -3.75 1.60
CA CYS A 94 8.19 -2.61 0.79
C CYS A 94 6.94 -1.95 1.40
N ASP A 95 6.58 -0.76 0.93
CA ASP A 95 5.58 0.13 1.54
C ASP A 95 4.30 0.28 0.71
N ILE A 96 4.34 -0.01 -0.59
CA ILE A 96 3.20 0.17 -1.49
C ILE A 96 3.12 -0.92 -2.56
N ILE A 97 1.90 -1.34 -2.89
CA ILE A 97 1.57 -2.09 -4.11
C ILE A 97 0.77 -1.12 -5.01
N ILE A 98 1.18 -0.96 -6.27
CA ILE A 98 0.58 0.04 -7.15
C ILE A 98 -0.85 -0.33 -7.54
N GLY A 99 -1.05 -1.55 -8.03
CA GLY A 99 -2.36 -2.08 -8.40
C GLY A 99 -2.92 -3.03 -7.37
N SER A 100 -4.10 -2.74 -6.83
CA SER A 100 -4.87 -3.69 -6.05
C SER A 100 -6.37 -3.45 -6.19
N ALA A 101 -7.18 -4.51 -6.14
CA ALA A 101 -8.62 -4.42 -6.31
C ALA A 101 -9.25 -3.66 -5.13
N ALA A 102 -9.98 -2.58 -5.44
CA ALA A 102 -10.63 -1.77 -4.41
C ALA A 102 -11.61 -2.60 -3.58
N GLY A 103 -11.59 -2.40 -2.26
CA GLY A 103 -12.44 -3.16 -1.32
C GLY A 103 -11.87 -4.52 -0.91
N GLY A 104 -10.63 -4.82 -1.26
CA GLY A 104 -9.92 -5.99 -0.72
C GLY A 104 -9.64 -5.84 0.78
N GLU A 105 -9.67 -6.96 1.51
CA GLU A 105 -9.46 -6.96 2.96
C GLU A 105 -7.97 -6.98 3.36
N LEU A 106 -7.07 -7.33 2.44
CA LEU A 106 -5.66 -7.59 2.77
C LEU A 106 -4.79 -6.33 2.86
N VAL A 107 -5.23 -5.21 2.29
CA VAL A 107 -4.46 -3.96 2.26
C VAL A 107 -5.38 -2.76 2.48
N GLN A 108 -4.83 -1.68 3.03
CA GLN A 108 -5.50 -0.39 3.02
C GLN A 108 -5.30 0.26 1.65
N HIS A 109 -6.40 0.51 0.94
CA HIS A 109 -6.35 1.12 -0.39
C HIS A 109 -6.41 2.65 -0.33
N SER A 110 -5.84 3.30 -1.35
CA SER A 110 -6.02 4.73 -1.61
C SER A 110 -7.41 5.02 -2.22
N ASN A 111 -7.65 6.28 -2.59
CA ASN A 111 -8.75 6.60 -3.48
C ASN A 111 -8.54 5.89 -4.84
N PRO A 112 -9.55 5.21 -5.40
CA PRO A 112 -9.41 4.55 -6.70
C PRO A 112 -9.01 5.54 -7.80
N TYR A 113 -7.92 5.25 -8.51
CA TYR A 113 -7.40 6.12 -9.58
C TYR A 113 -7.79 5.65 -10.99
N TYR A 114 -8.39 4.47 -11.13
CA TYR A 114 -9.02 4.00 -12.37
C TYR A 114 -10.08 2.93 -12.09
N ARG A 115 -10.91 2.64 -13.10
CA ARG A 115 -11.86 1.52 -13.12
C ARG A 115 -11.71 0.76 -14.43
N SER A 116 -11.60 -0.56 -14.34
CA SER A 116 -11.53 -1.47 -15.48
C SER A 116 -12.60 -2.56 -15.39
N ALA A 117 -12.67 -3.43 -16.40
CA ALA A 117 -13.58 -4.56 -16.46
C ALA A 117 -12.93 -5.75 -17.16
N TYR A 118 -13.40 -6.95 -16.85
CA TYR A 118 -13.15 -8.12 -17.69
C TYR A 118 -13.78 -7.91 -19.07
N THR A 119 -13.10 -8.37 -20.12
CA THR A 119 -13.51 -8.17 -21.51
C THR A 119 -13.53 -9.48 -22.27
N LEU A 120 -14.39 -9.55 -23.30
CA LEU A 120 -14.35 -10.61 -24.30
C LEU A 120 -13.31 -10.25 -25.35
N VAL A 121 -12.40 -11.17 -25.63
CA VAL A 121 -11.38 -11.04 -26.68
C VAL A 121 -11.66 -12.08 -27.75
N THR A 122 -11.85 -11.63 -28.99
CA THR A 122 -12.16 -12.50 -30.14
C THR A 122 -11.35 -12.08 -31.36
N ARG A 123 -11.25 -12.96 -32.35
CA ARG A 123 -10.74 -12.56 -33.68
C ARG A 123 -11.74 -11.62 -34.35
N THR A 124 -11.22 -10.57 -34.97
CA THR A 124 -12.00 -9.62 -35.76
C THR A 124 -12.90 -10.33 -36.77
N GLY A 125 -14.19 -10.00 -36.82
CA GLY A 125 -15.16 -10.57 -37.75
C GLY A 125 -15.88 -11.84 -37.28
N GLU A 126 -15.34 -12.58 -36.30
CA GLU A 126 -15.89 -13.89 -35.92
C GLU A 126 -17.13 -13.78 -35.02
N PHE A 127 -17.13 -12.79 -34.12
CA PHE A 127 -18.17 -12.59 -33.11
C PHE A 127 -18.68 -11.15 -33.09
N ASP A 128 -18.74 -10.52 -34.25
CA ASP A 128 -19.20 -9.13 -34.35
C ASP A 128 -20.61 -8.96 -33.77
N GLY A 129 -20.77 -7.89 -32.98
CA GLY A 129 -22.00 -7.57 -32.27
C GLY A 129 -22.23 -8.33 -30.95
N VAL A 130 -21.34 -9.24 -30.55
CA VAL A 130 -21.41 -9.86 -29.22
C VAL A 130 -20.97 -8.87 -28.15
N THR A 131 -21.89 -8.53 -27.24
CA THR A 131 -21.66 -7.53 -26.17
C THR A 131 -21.83 -8.09 -24.75
N ARG A 132 -22.23 -9.36 -24.61
CA ARG A 132 -22.48 -10.02 -23.33
C ARG A 132 -22.18 -11.52 -23.38
N LEU A 133 -21.85 -12.11 -22.23
CA LEU A 133 -21.54 -13.54 -22.12
C LEU A 133 -22.73 -14.46 -22.45
N GLY A 134 -23.96 -14.01 -22.21
CA GLY A 134 -25.17 -14.77 -22.51
C GLY A 134 -25.57 -14.80 -23.99
N ASP A 135 -24.75 -14.27 -24.90
CA ASP A 135 -25.09 -14.21 -26.31
C ASP A 135 -25.22 -15.61 -26.93
N PRO A 136 -26.30 -15.92 -27.67
CA PRO A 136 -26.48 -17.22 -28.33
C PRO A 136 -25.32 -17.61 -29.25
N LYS A 137 -24.60 -16.65 -29.85
CA LYS A 137 -23.44 -16.91 -30.71
C LYS A 137 -22.28 -17.58 -29.98
N LEU A 138 -22.21 -17.44 -28.65
CA LEU A 138 -21.17 -18.04 -27.81
C LEU A 138 -21.48 -19.48 -27.39
N LYS A 139 -22.71 -19.97 -27.60
CA LYS A 139 -23.10 -21.33 -27.20
C LYS A 139 -22.29 -22.38 -27.96
N GLY A 140 -21.77 -23.37 -27.22
CA GLY A 140 -20.98 -24.48 -27.78
C GLY A 140 -19.58 -24.08 -28.26
N LYS A 141 -19.13 -22.84 -27.99
CA LYS A 141 -17.76 -22.40 -28.30
C LYS A 141 -16.81 -22.73 -27.15
N ALA A 142 -15.54 -22.97 -27.48
CA ALA A 142 -14.49 -23.07 -26.48
C ALA A 142 -14.14 -21.69 -25.94
N ILE A 143 -14.16 -21.51 -24.62
CA ILE A 143 -13.87 -20.26 -23.93
C ILE A 143 -12.66 -20.47 -23.03
N GLY A 144 -11.60 -19.70 -23.25
CA GLY A 144 -10.44 -19.65 -22.35
C GLY A 144 -10.68 -18.64 -21.24
N VAL A 145 -10.43 -19.04 -20.00
CA VAL A 145 -10.52 -18.18 -18.81
C VAL A 145 -9.45 -18.58 -17.81
N ILE A 146 -9.00 -17.64 -16.98
CA ILE A 146 -8.09 -17.93 -15.88
C ILE A 146 -8.89 -18.55 -14.74
N GLY A 147 -8.44 -19.67 -14.19
CA GLY A 147 -9.13 -20.32 -13.07
C GLY A 147 -9.18 -19.42 -11.83
N GLY A 148 -10.38 -19.21 -11.28
CA GLY A 148 -10.58 -18.42 -10.06
C GLY A 148 -10.82 -16.92 -10.26
N THR A 149 -10.99 -16.46 -11.51
CA THR A 149 -11.51 -15.10 -11.80
C THR A 149 -13.02 -15.02 -11.70
#